data_AF-A0A1S3CXB5-F1
#
_entry.id   AF-A0A1S3CXB5-F1
#
_cell.length_a   1.000
_cell.length_b   1.000
_cell.length_c   1.000
_cell.angle_alpha   90.00
_cell.angle_beta   90.00
_cell.angle_gamma   90.00
#
_symmetry.space_group_name_H-M   'P 1'
#
loop_
_entity.id
_entity.type
_entity.pdbx_description
1 polymer ?
#
loop_
_entity_poly.entity_id
_entity_poly.type
_entity_poly.pdbx_seq_one_letter_code
_entity_poly.pdbx_strand_id
1 'polypeptide(L)' 'MMISTGLPELSSEKDVNYLRETLVLDLTEEDAIKHFRSKFGEALANSWKTSLNWASHNLAKNNK' A
#
# COMPACT_ATOMS: atom_id res chain seq x y z
N MET A 1 17.66 1.90 14.54
CA MET A 1 16.44 1.63 13.73
C MET A 1 16.56 2.38 12.41
N MET A 2 15.79 2.02 11.38
CA MET A 2 15.86 2.70 10.07
C MET A 2 15.56 4.21 10.15
N ILE A 3 14.84 4.70 11.17
CA ILE A 3 14.63 6.15 11.41
C ILE A 3 15.96 6.93 11.48
N SER A 4 17.03 6.31 11.98
CA SER A 4 18.33 6.97 12.16
C SER A 4 19.17 7.07 10.88
N THR A 5 18.70 6.54 9.74
CA THR A 5 19.47 6.53 8.49
C THR A 5 19.32 7.82 7.67
N GLY A 6 18.45 8.74 8.09
CA GLY A 6 18.22 10.01 7.39
C GLY A 6 17.32 9.90 6.16
N LEU A 7 16.55 8.81 6.03
CA LEU A 7 15.56 8.69 4.96
C LEU A 7 14.41 9.70 5.18
N PRO A 8 14.06 10.52 4.18
CA PRO A 8 13.01 11.53 4.33
C PRO A 8 11.63 10.90 4.60
N GLU A 9 11.37 9.71 4.04
CA GLU A 9 10.13 8.94 4.21
C GLU A 9 10.01 8.25 5.59
N LEU A 10 11.06 8.33 6.41
CA LEU A 10 11.12 7.65 7.71
C LEU A 10 11.79 8.58 8.73
N SER A 11 11.21 9.76 8.89
CA SER A 11 11.77 10.86 9.69
C SER A 11 11.21 10.91 11.11
N SER A 12 10.10 10.21 11.37
CA SER A 12 9.40 10.21 12.64
C SER A 12 8.81 8.85 12.99
N GLU A 13 8.47 8.65 14.27
CA GLU A 13 7.76 7.44 14.71
C GLU A 13 6.38 7.29 14.06
N LYS A 14 5.76 8.41 13.65
CA LYS A 14 4.48 8.38 12.93
C LYS A 14 4.61 7.65 11.60
N ASP A 15 5.77 7.72 10.95
CA ASP A 15 6.01 7.05 9.68
C ASP A 15 6.09 5.52 9.86
N VAL A 16 6.45 5.06 11.06
CA VAL A 16 6.44 3.64 11.44
C VAL A 16 5.02 3.15 11.78
N ASN A 17 4.12 4.03 12.22
CA ASN A 17 2.73 3.66 12.52
C ASN A 17 2.00 3.10 11.30
N TYR A 18 2.39 3.50 10.08
CA TYR A 18 1.91 2.90 8.85
C TYR A 18 2.00 1.36 8.86
N LEU A 19 3.09 0.79 9.39
CA LEU A 19 3.24 -0.66 9.50
C LEU A 19 2.27 -1.26 10.52
N ARG A 20 2.00 -0.57 11.61
CA ARG A 20 1.06 -1.04 12.65
C ARG A 20 -0.36 -1.10 12.10
N GLU A 21 -0.76 -0.06 11.36
CA GLU A 21 -2.07 0.04 10.70
C GLU A 21 -2.19 -0.98 9.57
N THR A 22 -1.15 -1.13 8.74
CA THR A 22 -1.15 -2.07 7.62
C THR A 22 -1.24 -3.52 8.08
N LEU A 23 -0.55 -3.85 9.17
CA LEU A 23 -0.55 -5.19 9.76
C LEU A 23 -1.70 -5.42 10.74
N VAL A 24 -2.53 -4.41 11.03
CA VAL A 24 -3.68 -4.48 11.94
C VAL A 24 -3.35 -5.19 13.27
N LEU A 25 -2.27 -4.75 13.92
CA LEU A 25 -1.69 -5.40 15.11
C LEU A 25 -2.61 -5.43 16.34
N ASP A 26 -3.70 -4.67 16.31
CA ASP A 26 -4.75 -4.62 17.32
C ASP A 26 -5.83 -5.71 17.15
N LEU A 27 -5.83 -6.41 16.01
CA LEU A 27 -6.77 -7.49 15.72
C LEU A 27 -6.24 -8.87 16.12
N THR A 28 -7.16 -9.83 16.22
CA THR A 28 -6.78 -11.25 16.28
C THR A 28 -6.19 -11.70 14.94
N GLU A 29 -5.43 -12.80 14.94
CA GLU A 29 -4.89 -13.36 13.69
C GLU A 29 -5.99 -13.70 12.68
N GLU A 30 -7.11 -14.28 13.14
CA GLU A 30 -8.26 -14.61 12.30
C GLU A 30 -8.86 -13.36 11.62
N ASP A 31 -9.02 -12.28 12.39
CA ASP A 31 -9.54 -11.00 11.88
C ASP A 31 -8.53 -10.30 10.96
N ALA A 32 -7.23 -10.39 11.25
CA ALA A 32 -6.17 -9.85 10.40
C ALA A 32 -6.15 -10.53 9.03
N ILE A 33 -6.30 -11.86 8.98
CA ILE A 33 -6.41 -12.63 7.73
C ILE A 33 -7.65 -12.19 6.95
N LYS A 34 -8.78 -12.00 7.63
CA LYS A 34 -10.02 -11.52 7.00
C LYS A 34 -9.85 -10.12 6.42
N HIS A 35 -9.20 -9.22 7.16
CA HIS A 35 -8.87 -7.86 6.70
C HIS A 35 -8.02 -7.90 5.42
N PHE A 36 -6.94 -8.69 5.41
CA PHE A 36 -6.09 -8.86 4.25
C PHE A 36 -6.86 -9.39 3.02
N ARG A 37 -7.68 -10.43 3.22
CA ARG A 37 -8.51 -11.01 2.14
C ARG A 37 -9.51 -10.00 1.57
N SER A 38 -10.09 -9.15 2.41
CA SER A 38 -10.97 -8.06 1.95
C SER A 38 -10.21 -7.09 1.04
N LYS A 39 -9.04 -6.61 1.49
CA LYS A 39 -8.19 -5.71 0.68
C LYS A 39 -7.73 -6.34 -0.63
N PHE A 40 -7.39 -7.62 -0.61
CA PHE A 40 -7.04 -8.36 -1.81
C PHE A 40 -8.24 -8.46 -2.78
N GLY A 41 -9.42 -8.79 -2.28
CA GLY A 41 -10.66 -8.85 -3.07
C GLY A 41 -11.02 -7.49 -3.68
N GLU A 42 -10.92 -6.42 -2.90
CA GLU A 42 -11.09 -5.03 -3.37
C GLU A 42 -10.12 -4.70 -4.51
N ALA A 43 -8.84 -5.05 -4.36
CA ALA A 43 -7.81 -4.81 -5.37
C ALA A 43 -8.08 -5.60 -6.66
N LEU A 44 -8.51 -6.87 -6.54
CA LEU A 44 -8.84 -7.70 -7.68
C LEU A 44 -10.05 -7.14 -8.44
N ALA A 45 -11.13 -6.77 -7.73
CA ALA A 45 -12.33 -6.19 -8.32
C ALA A 45 -12.05 -4.86 -9.05
N ASN A 46 -11.10 -4.07 -8.53
CA ASN A 46 -10.72 -2.78 -9.11
C ASN A 46 -9.50 -2.86 -10.05
N SER A 47 -8.99 -4.06 -10.33
CA SER A 47 -7.74 -4.26 -11.09
C SER A 47 -7.77 -3.64 -12.48
N TRP A 48 -8.93 -3.66 -13.15
CA TRP A 48 -9.11 -3.05 -14.48
C TRP A 48 -8.86 -1.54 -14.48
N LYS A 49 -9.27 -0.83 -13.42
CA LYS A 49 -9.05 0.61 -13.27
C LYS A 49 -7.56 0.92 -13.13
N THR A 50 -6.84 0.11 -12.35
CA THR A 50 -5.39 0.22 -12.20
C THR A 50 -4.67 -0.07 -13.51
N SER A 51 -5.08 -1.10 -14.24
CA SER A 51 -4.53 -1.45 -15.55
C SER A 51 -4.73 -0.34 -16.59
N LEU A 52 -5.92 0.26 -16.65
CA LEU A 52 -6.19 1.41 -17.52
C LEU A 52 -5.35 2.63 -17.12
N ASN A 53 -5.25 2.95 -15.83
CA ASN A 53 -4.43 4.06 -15.36
C ASN A 53 -2.96 3.90 -15.77
N TRP A 54 -2.42 2.68 -15.64
CA TRP A 54 -1.05 2.36 -16.08
C TRP A 54 -0.90 2.44 -17.59
N ALA A 55 -1.87 1.93 -18.35
CA ALA A 55 -1.86 2.01 -19.81
C ALA A 55 -1.89 3.47 -20.30
N SER A 56 -2.77 4.31 -19.75
CA SER A 56 -2.85 5.73 -20.05
C SER A 56 -1.56 6.47 -19.67
N HIS A 57 -0.99 6.18 -18.50
CA HIS A 57 0.26 6.79 -18.07
C HIS A 57 1.45 6.40 -18.96
N ASN A 58 1.50 5.15 -19.46
CA ASN A 58 2.51 4.72 -20.44
C ASN A 58 2.29 5.32 -21.83
N LEU A 59 1.03 5.49 -22.26
CA LEU A 59 0.67 6.15 -23.52
C LEU A 59 1.02 7.64 -23.51
N ALA A 60 0.71 8.35 -22.43
CA ALA A 60 1.02 9.78 -22.26
C ALA A 60 2.53 10.05 -22.19
N LYS A 61 3.33 9.07 -21.77
CA LYS A 61 4.80 9.14 -21.77
C LYS A 61 5.43 8.82 -23.12
N ASN A 62 4.66 8.36 -24.12
CA ASN A 62 5.14 8.17 -25.49
C ASN A 62 5.14 9.51 -26.24
N ASN A 63 5.97 10.45 -25.77
CA ASN A 63 6.36 11.64 -26.53
C ASN A 63 7.37 11.22 -27.60
N LYS A 64 6.88 11.05 -28.83
CA LYS A 64 7.71 11.41 -30.01
C LYS A 64 7.72 12.92 -30.15
#